data_AF-A0A7S0KK08-F1
#
_entry.id   AF-A0A7S0KK08-F1
#
_cell.length_a   1.000
_cell.length_b   1.000
_cell.length_c   1.000
_cell.angle_alpha   90.00
_cell.angle_beta   90.00
_cell.angle_gamma   90.00
#
_symmetry.space_group_name_H-M   'P 1'
#
loop_
_entity.id
_entity.type
_entity.pdbx_description
1 polymer ?
#
loop_
_entity_poly.entity_id
_entity_poly.type
_entity_poly.pdbx_seq_one_letter_code
_entity_poly.pdbx_strand_id
1 'polypeptide(L)'
;ARHNPSRGPARDLVSNHVPIKGSMSRAICRTVVVPARGSVASRATQPARGVFSGAKSLLIEPRNAVTLVSAHGRHRDVSVCMGRKGMLADLMDDGTDSTGDAKVDPRCPCGSGKDYSVCCGPHHDGAAPADSITPEAIVRARFSAYVKNVPKYIVASTHPDSKDMKRKDDPAEAREQLEKDADATMKKVQFTSLRVKGTKEGDGETFVTYEVSYKAAGKKNRGGTKTLAERSRYKMADGEFKYFDALPLNSSSDMNAVGQI
;
A
#
# COMPACT_ATOMS: atom_id res chain seq x y z
N ALA A 1 -40.54 74.80 27.55
CA ALA A 1 -41.99 74.84 27.28
C ALA A 1 -42.31 73.81 26.21
N ARG A 2 -43.25 72.88 26.52
CA ARG A 2 -44.07 72.04 25.61
C ARG A 2 -43.29 71.06 24.70
N HIS A 3 -43.73 69.86 24.33
CA HIS A 3 -44.65 68.83 24.81
C HIS A 3 -44.36 67.63 23.86
N ASN A 4 -44.29 66.41 24.39
CA ASN A 4 -44.40 65.13 23.65
C ASN A 4 -45.90 64.90 23.25
N PRO A 5 -46.43 63.76 22.73
CA PRO A 5 -45.91 62.57 22.00
C PRO A 5 -46.80 62.09 20.81
N SER A 6 -46.36 61.06 20.05
CA SER A 6 -47.25 59.98 19.56
C SER A 6 -46.43 58.83 18.93
N ARG A 7 -46.32 57.68 19.60
CA ARG A 7 -47.08 56.41 19.39
C ARG A 7 -46.51 55.50 18.27
N GLY A 8 -46.06 54.30 18.67
CA GLY A 8 -45.71 53.16 17.80
C GLY A 8 -46.93 52.47 17.17
N PRO A 9 -46.83 51.24 16.61
CA PRO A 9 -46.41 50.06 17.41
C PRO A 9 -45.60 48.95 16.69
N ALA A 10 -45.13 47.99 17.51
CA ALA A 10 -45.02 46.51 17.35
C ALA A 10 -44.36 45.94 16.08
N ARG A 11 -43.18 45.29 16.21
CA ARG A 11 -42.97 43.86 16.51
C ARG A 11 -43.49 42.91 15.42
N ASP A 12 -42.56 42.25 14.71
CA ASP A 12 -42.67 40.81 14.45
C ASP A 12 -41.27 40.18 14.35
N LEU A 13 -41.02 39.29 15.30
CA LEU A 13 -39.89 38.35 15.35
C LEU A 13 -40.28 37.15 14.49
N VAL A 14 -39.67 36.99 13.32
CA VAL A 14 -39.81 35.73 12.56
C VAL A 14 -38.76 34.75 13.07
N SER A 15 -39.25 33.88 13.96
CA SER A 15 -38.58 32.68 14.44
C SER A 15 -38.53 31.65 13.30
N ASN A 16 -37.34 31.39 12.75
CA ASN A 16 -37.14 30.27 11.83
C ASN A 16 -37.03 28.97 12.65
N HIS A 17 -38.19 28.34 12.85
CA HIS A 17 -38.30 26.97 13.34
C HIS A 17 -37.76 25.99 12.29
N VAL A 18 -36.65 25.32 12.60
CA VAL A 18 -36.19 24.10 11.92
C VAL A 18 -37.01 22.92 12.47
N PRO A 19 -37.78 22.17 11.65
CA PRO A 19 -38.38 20.93 12.11
C PRO A 19 -37.34 19.81 12.11
N ILE A 20 -36.91 19.42 13.32
CA ILE A 20 -36.27 18.13 13.59
C ILE A 20 -37.37 17.07 13.49
N LYS A 21 -37.29 16.20 12.48
CA LYS A 21 -37.94 14.88 12.50
C LYS A 21 -36.88 13.82 12.31
N GLY A 22 -36.51 13.17 13.41
CA GLY A 22 -35.90 11.87 13.39
C GLY A 22 -36.95 10.81 13.00
N SER A 23 -36.54 9.84 12.21
CA SER A 23 -37.15 8.51 12.20
C SER A 23 -36.07 7.49 11.90
N MET A 24 -36.05 6.47 12.75
CA MET A 24 -35.08 5.40 12.83
C MET A 24 -35.23 4.36 11.71
N SER A 25 -34.12 3.67 11.47
CA SER A 25 -34.00 2.24 11.17
C SER A 25 -34.73 1.67 9.96
N ARG A 26 -33.95 1.19 8.99
CA ARG A 26 -33.92 -0.25 8.67
C ARG A 26 -32.69 -0.61 7.84
N ALA A 27 -31.76 -1.32 8.49
CA ALA A 27 -30.78 -2.14 7.82
C ALA A 27 -31.50 -3.23 7.03
N ILE A 28 -31.26 -3.29 5.72
CA ILE A 28 -31.60 -4.46 4.90
C ILE A 28 -30.29 -5.19 4.65
N CYS A 29 -29.97 -6.08 5.58
CA CYS A 29 -28.97 -7.13 5.39
C CYS A 29 -29.52 -8.09 4.34
N ARG A 30 -28.98 -8.04 3.12
CA ARG A 30 -29.31 -9.00 2.07
C ARG A 30 -28.37 -10.20 2.19
N THR A 31 -28.85 -11.22 2.89
CA THR A 31 -28.24 -12.55 2.96
C THR A 31 -28.16 -13.13 1.55
N VAL A 32 -26.94 -13.28 1.03
CA VAL A 32 -26.70 -14.12 -0.15
C VAL A 32 -26.44 -15.54 0.35
N VAL A 33 -27.38 -16.42 0.03
CA VAL A 33 -27.28 -17.88 0.24
C VAL A 33 -26.25 -18.42 -0.75
N VAL A 34 -25.15 -18.96 -0.22
CA VAL A 34 -24.18 -19.75 -0.98
C VAL A 34 -24.55 -21.23 -0.82
N PRO A 35 -24.99 -21.95 -1.87
CA PRO A 35 -25.11 -23.40 -1.78
C PRO A 35 -23.72 -24.04 -1.80
N ALA A 36 -23.44 -24.83 -0.78
CA ALA A 36 -22.25 -25.66 -0.69
C ALA A 36 -22.52 -27.06 -1.27
N ARG A 37 -21.45 -27.62 -1.85
CA ARG A 37 -21.13 -29.05 -2.06
C ARG A 37 -21.71 -29.75 -3.30
N GLY A 38 -20.78 -30.42 -3.98
CA GLY A 38 -21.03 -31.46 -4.98
C GLY A 38 -19.73 -32.03 -5.53
N SER A 39 -18.96 -32.72 -4.68
CA SER A 39 -17.89 -33.63 -5.13
C SER A 39 -18.55 -34.97 -5.47
N VAL A 40 -18.33 -35.47 -6.69
CA VAL A 40 -18.58 -36.87 -7.04
C VAL A 40 -17.47 -37.38 -7.94
N ALA A 41 -16.92 -38.51 -7.52
CA ALA A 41 -15.85 -39.25 -8.15
C ALA A 41 -16.35 -40.09 -9.34
N SER A 42 -15.42 -40.31 -10.28
CA SER A 42 -15.18 -41.48 -11.13
C SER A 42 -16.27 -42.54 -11.29
N ARG A 43 -16.60 -42.88 -12.54
CA ARG A 43 -16.43 -44.25 -13.04
C ARG A 43 -16.41 -44.36 -14.56
N ALA A 44 -15.63 -45.35 -14.99
CA ALA A 44 -15.26 -45.72 -16.34
C ALA A 44 -16.34 -46.53 -17.08
N THR A 45 -16.24 -46.53 -18.41
CA THR A 45 -16.76 -47.57 -19.29
C THR A 45 -15.84 -47.71 -20.51
N GLN A 46 -15.19 -48.86 -20.64
CA GLN A 46 -14.76 -49.46 -21.93
C GLN A 46 -15.91 -50.40 -22.42
N PRO A 47 -15.95 -50.85 -23.69
CA PRO A 47 -15.08 -51.92 -24.25
C PRO A 47 -14.64 -51.58 -25.71
N ALA A 48 -13.83 -52.32 -26.50
CA ALA A 48 -13.53 -53.74 -26.55
C ALA A 48 -12.31 -54.05 -27.48
N ARG A 49 -11.70 -55.23 -27.23
CA ARG A 49 -11.12 -56.25 -28.15
C ARG A 49 -9.76 -56.09 -28.85
N GLY A 50 -8.87 -57.04 -28.46
CA GLY A 50 -8.10 -57.95 -29.34
C GLY A 50 -6.61 -57.60 -29.55
N VAL A 51 -5.62 -58.50 -29.64
CA VAL A 51 -5.42 -59.96 -29.54
C VAL A 51 -3.89 -60.20 -29.35
N PHE A 52 -3.50 -61.39 -28.90
CA PHE A 52 -2.21 -62.12 -29.08
C PHE A 52 -1.15 -62.13 -27.96
N SER A 53 -1.14 -63.29 -27.28
CA SER A 53 -0.05 -64.28 -27.14
C SER A 53 1.27 -63.94 -26.43
N GLY A 54 1.62 -64.79 -25.44
CA GLY A 54 3.01 -65.24 -25.30
C GLY A 54 3.58 -65.34 -23.88
N ALA A 55 3.37 -66.50 -23.25
CA ALA A 55 4.36 -67.28 -22.49
C ALA A 55 4.90 -66.83 -21.09
N LYS A 56 4.67 -67.76 -20.14
CA LYS A 56 5.60 -68.33 -19.14
C LYS A 56 5.90 -67.56 -17.84
N SER A 57 5.08 -67.90 -16.82
CA SER A 57 5.39 -68.70 -15.61
C SER A 57 6.61 -68.42 -14.74
N LEU A 58 6.35 -68.66 -13.44
CA LEU A 58 7.23 -68.87 -12.27
C LEU A 58 7.69 -67.59 -11.54
N LEU A 59 7.68 -67.46 -10.22
CA LEU A 59 7.05 -68.05 -9.02
C LEU A 59 7.87 -67.44 -7.85
N ILE A 60 7.30 -67.42 -6.64
CA ILE A 60 7.98 -67.40 -5.31
C ILE A 60 8.36 -66.02 -4.69
N GLU A 61 7.57 -65.59 -3.70
CA GLU A 61 8.03 -64.83 -2.53
C GLU A 61 8.93 -65.70 -1.63
N PRO A 62 9.83 -65.16 -0.80
CA PRO A 62 9.42 -65.03 0.60
C PRO A 62 10.01 -63.84 1.39
N ARG A 63 9.39 -63.69 2.56
CA ARG A 63 9.63 -62.77 3.66
C ARG A 63 10.93 -63.02 4.46
N ASN A 64 11.33 -61.92 5.11
CA ASN A 64 11.83 -61.78 6.49
C ASN A 64 13.31 -61.97 6.87
N ALA A 65 13.72 -60.97 7.66
CA ALA A 65 14.69 -60.94 8.76
C ALA A 65 16.19 -61.00 8.41
N VAL A 66 16.87 -59.87 8.60
CA VAL A 66 18.29 -59.86 8.96
C VAL A 66 18.53 -58.96 10.16
N THR A 67 19.34 -59.53 11.02
CA THR A 67 19.78 -59.23 12.37
C THR A 67 20.74 -58.06 12.51
N LEU A 68 20.74 -57.49 13.72
CA LEU A 68 21.77 -56.61 14.28
C LEU A 68 23.16 -57.25 14.23
N VAL A 69 24.16 -56.47 13.77
CA VAL A 69 25.58 -56.73 14.06
C VAL A 69 26.22 -55.44 14.56
N SER A 70 26.79 -55.58 15.74
CA SER A 70 27.64 -54.61 16.44
C SER A 70 28.94 -54.38 15.69
N ALA A 71 29.35 -53.11 15.52
CA ALA A 71 30.71 -52.77 15.12
C ALA A 71 31.19 -51.54 15.90
N HIS A 72 32.31 -51.74 16.60
CA HIS A 72 32.99 -50.77 17.44
C HIS A 72 33.68 -49.64 16.66
N GLY A 73 33.54 -48.42 17.19
CA GLY A 73 34.67 -47.48 17.39
C GLY A 73 35.04 -46.52 16.27
N ARG A 74 34.74 -45.22 16.45
CA ARG A 74 35.72 -44.22 16.95
C ARG A 74 35.11 -42.83 17.12
N HIS A 75 35.56 -42.16 18.19
CA HIS A 75 35.28 -40.81 18.70
C HIS A 75 34.74 -39.75 17.72
N ARG A 76 33.76 -38.96 18.22
CA ARG A 76 33.91 -37.51 18.42
C ARG A 76 32.82 -36.98 19.36
N ASP A 77 33.25 -36.43 20.49
CA ASP A 77 32.43 -35.72 21.46
C ASP A 77 31.82 -34.45 20.85
N VAL A 78 30.54 -34.20 21.16
CA VAL A 78 30.06 -32.83 21.41
C VAL A 78 29.14 -32.87 22.63
N SER A 79 29.68 -32.36 23.73
CA SER A 79 28.98 -32.05 24.96
C SER A 79 27.97 -30.93 24.75
N VAL A 80 26.71 -31.14 25.14
CA VAL A 80 25.72 -30.07 25.29
C VAL A 80 25.72 -29.65 26.76
N CYS A 81 26.54 -28.66 27.09
CA CYS A 81 26.46 -27.97 28.37
C CYS A 81 25.40 -26.88 28.28
N MET A 82 24.31 -27.00 29.06
CA MET A 82 23.37 -25.92 29.33
C MET A 82 24.09 -24.78 30.08
N GLY A 83 24.45 -23.72 29.37
CA GLY A 83 25.03 -22.50 29.95
C GLY A 83 23.97 -21.47 30.28
N ARG A 84 23.68 -21.32 31.58
CA ARG A 84 22.97 -20.18 32.16
C ARG A 84 23.69 -18.87 31.82
N LYS A 85 22.91 -17.80 31.58
CA LYS A 85 23.39 -16.42 31.45
C LYS A 85 24.29 -16.05 32.63
N GLY A 86 25.53 -15.63 32.32
CA GLY A 86 26.53 -15.15 33.28
C GLY A 86 26.62 -13.62 33.28
N MET A 87 26.68 -13.07 34.49
CA MET A 87 26.54 -11.68 34.91
C MET A 87 27.87 -10.88 34.80
N LEU A 88 28.62 -11.02 33.69
CA LEU A 88 29.99 -10.48 33.57
C LEU A 88 30.37 -9.91 32.19
N ALA A 89 29.48 -9.15 31.53
CA ALA A 89 29.87 -8.33 30.37
C ALA A 89 29.19 -6.95 30.32
N ASP A 90 28.71 -6.45 31.47
CA ASP A 90 28.29 -5.06 31.68
C ASP A 90 29.47 -4.15 32.07
N LEU A 91 30.70 -4.48 31.69
CA LEU A 91 31.88 -3.71 32.12
C LEU A 91 33.03 -3.85 31.12
N MET A 92 32.89 -3.20 29.95
CA MET A 92 33.97 -2.59 29.16
C MET A 92 33.40 -2.07 27.84
N ASP A 93 33.71 -0.80 27.59
CA ASP A 93 33.91 -0.16 26.29
C ASP A 93 32.76 0.65 25.68
N ASP A 94 32.84 1.95 25.97
CA ASP A 94 32.24 3.10 25.28
C ASP A 94 32.83 3.29 23.86
N GLY A 95 32.98 2.19 23.12
CA GLY A 95 33.58 2.12 21.80
C GLY A 95 32.54 2.28 20.72
N THR A 96 32.28 3.53 20.32
CA THR A 96 31.65 3.86 19.05
C THR A 96 32.55 3.42 17.89
N ASP A 97 32.58 2.13 17.59
CA ASP A 97 33.15 1.57 16.37
C ASP A 97 32.12 0.60 15.78
N SER A 98 31.26 1.15 14.93
CA SER A 98 30.41 0.37 14.02
C SER A 98 30.32 1.15 12.71
N THR A 99 31.34 0.90 11.88
CA THR A 99 31.16 0.58 10.47
C THR A 99 29.94 1.21 9.80
N GLY A 100 30.08 2.44 9.31
CA GLY A 100 29.46 2.95 8.07
C GLY A 100 28.07 2.46 7.66
N ASP A 101 27.14 2.28 8.59
CA ASP A 101 25.75 1.95 8.29
C ASP A 101 25.02 3.24 7.93
N ALA A 102 24.43 3.26 6.74
CA ALA A 102 23.75 4.40 6.16
C ALA A 102 22.76 5.00 7.17
N LYS A 103 22.99 6.26 7.57
CA LYS A 103 22.12 7.06 8.44
C LYS A 103 20.66 6.95 7.97
N VAL A 104 19.89 6.07 8.60
CA VAL A 104 18.44 6.00 8.36
C VAL A 104 17.85 7.20 9.07
N ASP A 105 17.62 8.27 8.32
CA ASP A 105 16.90 9.42 8.85
C ASP A 105 15.51 8.94 9.34
N PRO A 106 15.19 9.07 10.64
CA PRO A 106 13.88 8.68 11.16
C PRO A 106 12.75 9.57 10.61
N ARG A 107 13.10 10.75 10.06
CA ARG A 107 12.15 11.68 9.48
C ARG A 107 11.49 11.11 8.24
N CYS A 108 10.24 11.48 8.07
CA CYS A 108 9.46 11.11 6.91
C CYS A 108 10.00 11.84 5.67
N PRO A 109 10.29 11.12 4.57
CA PRO A 109 10.85 11.74 3.36
C PRO A 109 9.87 12.71 2.68
N CYS A 110 8.57 12.66 2.99
CA CYS A 110 7.59 13.60 2.44
C CYS A 110 7.79 15.08 2.83
N GLY A 111 8.76 15.39 3.69
CA GLY A 111 9.04 16.76 4.11
C GLY A 111 8.07 17.32 5.14
N SER A 112 7.29 16.47 5.83
CA SER A 112 6.37 16.89 6.91
C SER A 112 7.09 17.31 8.20
N GLY A 113 8.37 16.96 8.36
CA GLY A 113 9.13 17.14 9.60
C GLY A 113 8.78 16.14 10.72
N LYS A 114 7.78 15.27 10.50
CA LYS A 114 7.40 14.19 11.42
C LYS A 114 8.22 12.93 11.17
N ASP A 115 8.25 12.02 12.14
CA ASP A 115 8.86 10.71 11.95
C ASP A 115 8.02 9.84 11.01
N TYR A 116 8.67 8.96 10.26
CA TYR A 116 8.00 8.11 9.28
C TYR A 116 6.88 7.27 9.90
N SER A 117 7.10 6.70 11.09
CA SER A 117 6.17 5.83 11.82
C SER A 117 4.85 6.49 12.21
N VAL A 118 4.82 7.82 12.33
CA VAL A 118 3.61 8.61 12.68
C VAL A 118 3.14 9.50 11.53
N CYS A 119 3.75 9.38 10.35
CA CYS A 119 3.42 10.16 9.17
C CYS A 119 2.96 9.26 8.03
N CYS A 120 3.85 8.79 7.15
CA CYS A 120 3.46 7.97 6.00
C CYS A 120 3.44 6.46 6.29
N GLY A 121 4.06 6.00 7.37
CA GLY A 121 4.05 4.60 7.79
C GLY A 121 2.62 4.02 7.91
N PRO A 122 1.71 4.63 8.68
CA PRO A 122 0.34 4.14 8.82
C PRO A 122 -0.42 4.03 7.50
N HIS A 123 -0.16 4.92 6.53
CA HIS A 123 -0.77 4.82 5.19
C HIS A 123 -0.25 3.59 4.43
N HIS A 124 1.05 3.33 4.50
CA HIS A 124 1.67 2.18 3.82
C HIS A 124 1.24 0.84 4.43
N ASP A 125 1.00 0.82 5.74
CA ASP A 125 0.59 -0.36 6.48
C ASP A 125 -0.94 -0.59 6.42
N GLY A 126 -1.71 0.34 5.82
CA GLY A 126 -3.17 0.28 5.76
C GLY A 126 -3.85 0.54 7.11
N ALA A 127 -3.15 1.17 8.06
CA ALA A 127 -3.63 1.49 9.41
C ALA A 127 -4.04 2.96 9.56
N ALA A 128 -3.91 3.77 8.50
CA ALA A 128 -4.32 5.16 8.52
C ALA A 128 -5.85 5.29 8.70
N PRO A 129 -6.33 6.14 9.62
CA PRO A 129 -7.75 6.46 9.74
C PRO A 129 -8.34 7.01 8.43
N ALA A 130 -9.57 6.66 8.08
CA ALA A 130 -10.18 7.06 6.80
C ALA A 130 -10.23 8.58 6.59
N ASP A 131 -10.47 9.34 7.65
CA ASP A 131 -10.47 10.82 7.66
C ASP A 131 -9.08 11.42 7.41
N SER A 132 -8.01 10.67 7.66
CA SER A 132 -6.64 11.08 7.38
C SER A 132 -6.22 10.85 5.91
N ILE A 133 -7.00 10.08 5.13
CA ILE A 133 -6.72 9.76 3.72
C ILE A 133 -7.19 10.91 2.82
N THR A 134 -6.56 12.08 2.99
CA THR A 134 -6.79 13.24 2.13
C THR A 134 -5.95 13.16 0.85
N PRO A 135 -6.35 13.81 -0.26
CA PRO A 135 -5.54 13.87 -1.48
C PRO A 135 -4.10 14.33 -1.26
N GLU A 136 -3.88 15.34 -0.41
CA GLU A 136 -2.53 15.79 -0.05
C GLU A 136 -1.75 14.71 0.73
N ALA A 137 -2.40 14.03 1.69
CA ALA A 137 -1.77 12.93 2.41
C ALA A 137 -1.37 11.79 1.46
N ILE A 138 -2.19 11.48 0.45
CA ILE A 138 -1.87 10.47 -0.57
C ILE A 138 -0.65 10.90 -1.39
N VAL A 139 -0.53 12.17 -1.82
CA VAL A 139 0.68 12.66 -2.50
C VAL A 139 1.92 12.41 -1.64
N ARG A 140 1.87 12.81 -0.37
CA ARG A 140 2.99 12.67 0.58
C ARG A 140 3.36 11.20 0.83
N ALA A 141 2.36 10.34 0.99
CA ALA A 141 2.56 8.90 1.18
C ALA A 141 3.11 8.25 -0.09
N ARG A 142 2.57 8.56 -1.28
CA ARG A 142 3.08 8.01 -2.55
C ARG A 142 4.53 8.41 -2.79
N PHE A 143 4.90 9.67 -2.55
CA PHE A 143 6.29 10.11 -2.60
C PHE A 143 7.17 9.29 -1.63
N SER A 144 6.71 9.12 -0.39
CA SER A 144 7.45 8.36 0.61
C SER A 144 7.58 6.88 0.24
N ALA A 145 6.57 6.29 -0.39
CA ALA A 145 6.59 4.92 -0.89
C ALA A 145 7.67 4.74 -1.97
N TYR A 146 7.83 5.72 -2.87
CA TYR A 146 8.95 5.69 -3.84
C TYR A 146 10.32 5.79 -3.16
N VAL A 147 10.48 6.62 -2.13
CA VAL A 147 11.75 6.75 -1.40
C VAL A 147 12.07 5.53 -0.53
N LYS A 148 11.05 4.91 0.07
CA LYS A 148 11.17 3.78 1.00
C LYS A 148 11.04 2.40 0.33
N ASN A 149 10.87 2.36 -1.00
CA ASN A 149 10.67 1.14 -1.78
C ASN A 149 9.43 0.33 -1.38
N VAL A 150 8.25 0.97 -1.33
CA VAL A 150 6.96 0.33 -0.97
C VAL A 150 6.01 0.30 -2.18
N PRO A 151 6.26 -0.53 -3.21
CA PRO A 151 5.50 -0.51 -4.46
C PRO A 151 4.04 -0.94 -4.29
N LYS A 152 3.74 -1.81 -3.32
CA LYS A 152 2.38 -2.25 -2.98
C LYS A 152 1.45 -1.08 -2.66
N TYR A 153 1.96 -0.05 -1.99
CA TYR A 153 1.17 1.14 -1.66
C TYR A 153 0.79 1.94 -2.91
N ILE A 154 1.66 1.95 -3.93
CA ILE A 154 1.36 2.61 -5.22
C ILE A 154 0.14 1.96 -5.86
N VAL A 155 0.06 0.62 -5.85
CA VAL A 155 -1.11 -0.10 -6.36
C VAL A 155 -2.35 0.17 -5.49
N ALA A 156 -2.23 0.06 -4.17
CA ALA A 156 -3.36 0.21 -3.23
C ALA A 156 -3.97 1.62 -3.22
N SER A 157 -3.17 2.64 -3.49
CA SER A 157 -3.60 4.05 -3.57
C SER A 157 -4.03 4.48 -4.98
N THR A 158 -4.00 3.60 -5.98
CA THR A 158 -4.39 3.91 -7.37
C THR A 158 -5.85 3.52 -7.63
N HIS A 159 -6.59 4.40 -8.30
CA HIS A 159 -8.00 4.21 -8.62
C HIS A 159 -8.19 3.10 -9.66
N PRO A 160 -9.18 2.20 -9.50
CA PRO A 160 -9.42 1.07 -10.41
C PRO A 160 -9.72 1.51 -11.85
N ASP A 161 -10.34 2.68 -12.04
CA ASP A 161 -10.59 3.25 -13.38
C ASP A 161 -9.43 4.07 -13.98
N SER A 162 -8.28 4.14 -13.31
CA SER A 162 -7.10 4.84 -13.85
C SER A 162 -6.58 4.17 -15.12
N LYS A 163 -5.84 4.93 -15.94
CA LYS A 163 -5.21 4.40 -17.16
C LYS A 163 -4.29 3.21 -16.87
N ASP A 164 -3.57 3.25 -15.77
CA ASP A 164 -2.63 2.19 -15.38
C ASP A 164 -3.37 0.90 -15.01
N MET A 165 -4.50 1.03 -14.31
CA MET A 165 -5.36 -0.10 -13.95
C MET A 165 -6.17 -0.66 -15.13
N LYS A 166 -6.35 0.13 -16.20
CA LYS A 166 -7.01 -0.27 -17.45
C LYS A 166 -6.05 -0.69 -18.57
N ARG A 167 -4.76 -0.84 -18.29
CA ARG A 167 -3.74 -1.22 -19.28
C ARG A 167 -3.86 -2.68 -19.75
N LYS A 168 -4.49 -3.53 -18.94
CA LYS A 168 -4.71 -4.96 -19.19
C LYS A 168 -6.19 -5.28 -19.03
N ASP A 169 -6.66 -6.29 -19.75
CA ASP A 169 -8.04 -6.75 -19.66
C ASP A 169 -8.33 -7.42 -18.30
N ASP A 170 -7.37 -8.17 -17.77
CA ASP A 170 -7.44 -8.73 -16.41
C ASP A 170 -6.96 -7.70 -15.37
N PRO A 171 -7.82 -7.29 -14.42
CA PRO A 171 -7.44 -6.40 -13.32
C PRO A 171 -6.27 -6.92 -12.46
N ALA A 172 -6.11 -8.24 -12.31
CA ALA A 172 -5.03 -8.81 -11.53
C ALA A 172 -3.67 -8.58 -12.22
N GLU A 173 -3.61 -8.80 -13.53
CA GLU A 173 -2.41 -8.52 -14.34
C GLU A 173 -2.08 -7.03 -14.37
N ALA A 174 -3.09 -6.15 -14.46
CA ALA A 174 -2.88 -4.70 -14.41
C ALA A 174 -2.20 -4.27 -13.11
N ARG A 175 -2.65 -4.81 -11.97
CA ARG A 175 -2.07 -4.55 -10.64
C ARG A 175 -0.64 -5.04 -10.53
N GLU A 176 -0.38 -6.26 -10.98
CA GLU A 176 0.98 -6.83 -10.97
C GLU A 176 1.93 -6.00 -11.86
N GLN A 177 1.48 -5.59 -13.04
CA GLN A 177 2.28 -4.76 -13.92
C GLN A 177 2.58 -3.39 -13.30
N LEU A 178 1.59 -2.75 -12.66
CA LEU A 178 1.80 -1.48 -11.97
C LEU A 178 2.80 -1.61 -10.81
N GLU A 179 2.75 -2.70 -10.05
CA GLU A 179 3.73 -2.97 -8.98
C GLU A 179 5.16 -3.10 -9.55
N LYS A 180 5.31 -3.84 -10.65
CA LYS A 180 6.60 -4.00 -11.36
C LYS A 180 7.12 -2.67 -11.91
N ASP A 181 6.25 -1.85 -12.49
CA ASP A 181 6.62 -0.54 -13.03
C ASP A 181 7.04 0.42 -11.91
N ALA A 182 6.36 0.37 -10.76
CA ALA A 182 6.73 1.12 -9.57
C ALA A 182 8.10 0.68 -9.02
N ASP A 183 8.33 -0.61 -8.85
CA ASP A 183 9.62 -1.17 -8.40
C ASP A 183 10.77 -0.82 -9.36
N ALA A 184 10.54 -0.92 -10.68
CA ALA A 184 11.52 -0.51 -11.68
C ALA A 184 11.85 0.99 -11.59
N THR A 185 10.86 1.83 -11.28
CA THR A 185 11.07 3.27 -11.07
C THR A 185 11.92 3.52 -9.84
N MET A 186 11.61 2.86 -8.72
CA MET A 186 12.36 3.01 -7.46
C MET A 186 13.84 2.61 -7.60
N LYS A 187 14.15 1.63 -8.47
CA LYS A 187 15.53 1.23 -8.79
C LYS A 187 16.28 2.24 -9.66
N LYS A 188 15.58 3.01 -10.50
CA LYS A 188 16.16 3.89 -11.52
C LYS A 188 16.14 5.36 -11.13
N VAL A 189 15.30 5.75 -10.17
CA VAL A 189 15.05 7.14 -9.81
C VAL A 189 15.27 7.32 -8.31
N GLN A 190 16.13 8.25 -7.95
CA GLN A 190 16.27 8.72 -6.59
C GLN A 190 15.48 10.02 -6.42
N PHE A 191 14.36 9.92 -5.72
CA PHE A 191 13.56 11.07 -5.29
C PHE A 191 14.23 11.75 -4.10
N THR A 192 14.32 13.08 -4.13
CA THR A 192 15.09 13.85 -3.14
C THR A 192 14.27 14.89 -2.40
N SER A 193 13.22 15.45 -3.01
CA SER A 193 12.37 16.45 -2.35
C SER A 193 10.97 16.46 -2.92
N LEU A 194 9.99 16.75 -2.06
CA LEU A 194 8.60 17.03 -2.40
C LEU A 194 8.20 18.40 -1.86
N ARG A 195 7.50 19.19 -2.66
CA ARG A 195 6.89 20.45 -2.23
C ARG A 195 5.46 20.55 -2.75
N VAL A 196 4.49 20.38 -1.86
CA VAL A 196 3.07 20.60 -2.17
C VAL A 196 2.82 22.10 -2.32
N LYS A 197 2.13 22.50 -3.39
CA LYS A 197 1.84 23.91 -3.73
C LYS A 197 0.42 24.29 -3.36
N GLY A 198 -0.53 23.38 -3.51
CA GLY A 198 -1.91 23.62 -3.15
C GLY A 198 -2.83 22.47 -3.54
N THR A 199 -4.03 22.50 -2.96
CA THR A 199 -5.12 21.56 -3.20
C THR A 199 -6.31 22.36 -3.69
N LYS A 200 -6.98 21.87 -4.75
CA LYS A 200 -8.18 22.48 -5.31
C LYS A 200 -9.27 21.43 -5.43
N GLU A 201 -10.39 21.67 -4.77
CA GLU A 201 -11.57 20.84 -4.89
C GLU A 201 -12.34 21.21 -6.16
N GLY A 202 -12.95 20.21 -6.79
CA GLY A 202 -13.87 20.37 -7.91
C GLY A 202 -15.06 19.42 -7.74
N ASP A 203 -15.89 19.33 -8.78
CA ASP A 203 -17.12 18.53 -8.73
C ASP A 203 -16.81 17.03 -8.76
N GLY A 204 -16.72 16.43 -7.57
CA GLY A 204 -16.45 14.99 -7.40
C GLY A 204 -14.99 14.56 -7.63
N GLU A 205 -14.09 15.53 -7.85
CA GLU A 205 -12.66 15.32 -8.05
C GLU A 205 -11.87 16.33 -7.19
N THR A 206 -10.67 15.94 -6.75
CA THR A 206 -9.76 16.85 -6.06
C THR A 206 -8.40 16.86 -6.74
N PHE A 207 -7.84 18.04 -6.91
CA PHE A 207 -6.56 18.24 -7.57
C PHE A 207 -5.51 18.67 -6.54
N VAL A 208 -4.31 18.10 -6.64
CA VAL A 208 -3.17 18.53 -5.83
C VAL A 208 -2.02 18.87 -6.76
N THR A 209 -1.51 20.08 -6.64
CA THR A 209 -0.34 20.56 -7.38
C THR A 209 0.89 20.48 -6.50
N TYR A 210 1.97 19.92 -7.04
CA TYR A 210 3.21 19.77 -6.30
C TYR A 210 4.42 19.71 -7.22
N GLU A 211 5.59 19.89 -6.61
CA GLU A 211 6.88 19.82 -7.26
C GLU A 211 7.72 18.72 -6.62
N VAL A 212 8.34 17.89 -7.46
CA VAL A 212 9.20 16.78 -7.06
C VAL A 212 10.59 16.99 -7.64
N SER A 213 11.60 16.92 -6.78
CA SER A 213 12.99 16.84 -7.22
C SER A 213 13.46 15.39 -7.21
N TYR A 214 14.16 15.01 -8.26
CA TYR A 214 14.67 13.65 -8.45
C TYR A 214 15.94 13.66 -9.28
N LYS A 215 16.70 12.57 -9.21
CA LYS A 215 17.85 12.31 -10.09
C LYS A 215 17.85 10.86 -10.52
N ALA A 216 18.48 10.57 -11.65
CA ALA A 216 18.68 9.19 -12.06
C ALA A 216 19.58 8.47 -11.03
N ALA A 217 19.28 7.20 -10.74
CA ALA A 217 20.11 6.34 -9.92
C ALA A 217 21.23 5.70 -10.77
N GLY A 218 22.43 5.52 -10.20
CA GLY A 218 23.56 4.81 -10.85
C GLY A 218 24.86 5.62 -11.02
N LYS A 219 25.99 4.89 -11.09
CA LYS A 219 27.37 5.45 -11.05
C LYS A 219 27.78 6.26 -12.29
N LYS A 220 27.09 6.10 -13.43
CA LYS A 220 27.40 6.82 -14.70
C LYS A 220 26.59 8.11 -14.89
N ASN A 221 25.87 8.58 -13.86
CA ASN A 221 24.99 9.73 -14.03
C ASN A 221 25.73 11.06 -13.99
N ARG A 222 25.86 11.66 -15.17
CA ARG A 222 26.18 13.09 -15.36
C ARG A 222 24.94 14.00 -15.26
N GLY A 223 23.75 13.43 -15.10
CA GLY A 223 22.52 14.19 -14.95
C GLY A 223 22.36 14.71 -13.52
N GLY A 224 22.37 16.04 -13.35
CA GLY A 224 22.07 16.68 -12.08
C GLY A 224 20.62 16.46 -11.62
N THR A 225 20.28 17.04 -10.46
CA THR A 225 18.91 17.04 -9.94
C THR A 225 17.97 17.70 -10.93
N LYS A 226 16.89 17.01 -11.27
CA LYS A 226 15.77 17.50 -12.07
C LYS A 226 14.59 17.81 -11.18
N THR A 227 13.74 18.68 -11.66
CA THR A 227 12.49 19.05 -11.00
C THR A 227 11.34 18.82 -11.96
N LEU A 228 10.32 18.12 -11.50
CA LEU A 228 9.04 17.93 -12.17
C LEU A 228 7.97 18.65 -11.36
N ALA A 229 7.17 19.48 -12.00
CA ALA A 229 5.97 20.03 -11.40
C ALA A 229 4.76 19.42 -12.09
N GLU A 230 3.81 18.93 -11.32
CA GLU A 230 2.63 18.25 -11.84
C GLU A 230 1.38 18.58 -11.01
N ARG A 231 0.23 18.36 -11.63
CA ARG A 231 -1.08 18.40 -10.97
C ARG A 231 -1.71 17.03 -11.07
N SER A 232 -1.86 16.38 -9.93
CA SER A 232 -2.52 15.08 -9.81
C SER A 232 -3.99 15.26 -9.50
N ARG A 233 -4.80 14.32 -10.00
CA ARG A 233 -6.23 14.23 -9.75
C ARG A 233 -6.53 13.01 -8.88
N TYR A 234 -7.45 13.21 -7.95
CA TYR A 234 -7.92 12.22 -6.99
C TYR A 234 -9.43 12.09 -7.08
N LYS A 235 -9.92 10.86 -6.96
CA LYS A 235 -11.35 10.52 -6.99
C LYS A 235 -11.71 9.62 -5.81
N MET A 236 -12.95 9.72 -5.36
CA MET A 236 -13.48 8.85 -4.31
C MET A 236 -13.79 7.46 -4.90
N ALA A 237 -13.27 6.40 -4.28
CA ALA A 237 -13.62 5.01 -4.57
C ALA A 237 -13.77 4.27 -3.24
N ASP A 238 -14.88 3.55 -3.07
CA ASP A 238 -15.19 2.80 -1.85
C ASP A 238 -15.10 3.64 -0.54
N GLY A 239 -15.41 4.93 -0.63
CA GLY A 239 -15.36 5.85 0.51
C GLY A 239 -13.98 6.44 0.83
N GLU A 240 -12.96 6.16 0.01
CA GLU A 240 -11.61 6.72 0.16
C GLU A 240 -11.14 7.45 -1.10
N PHE A 241 -10.31 8.48 -0.94
CA PHE A 241 -9.63 9.06 -2.09
C PHE A 241 -8.60 8.10 -2.67
N LYS A 242 -8.53 8.01 -4.01
CA LYS A 242 -7.51 7.28 -4.76
C LYS A 242 -6.92 8.16 -5.86
N TYR A 243 -5.64 7.95 -6.14
CA TYR A 243 -4.92 8.58 -7.24
C TYR A 243 -5.50 8.13 -8.58
N PHE A 244 -5.86 9.08 -9.45
CA PHE A 244 -6.44 8.78 -10.76
C PHE A 244 -5.44 8.97 -11.90
N ASP A 245 -4.87 10.17 -12.04
CA ASP A 245 -3.82 10.50 -12.99
C ASP A 245 -3.09 11.80 -12.60
N ALA A 246 -2.08 12.18 -13.37
CA ALA A 246 -1.36 13.43 -13.22
C ALA A 246 -1.01 14.02 -14.58
N LEU A 247 -1.02 15.35 -14.64
CA LEU A 247 -0.57 16.11 -15.80
C LEU A 247 0.68 16.93 -15.43
N PRO A 248 1.75 16.87 -16.24
CA PRO A 248 2.89 17.76 -16.05
C PRO A 248 2.45 19.20 -16.26
N LEU A 249 3.05 20.11 -15.51
CA LEU A 249 2.82 21.55 -15.64
C LEU A 249 4.01 22.16 -16.38
N ASN A 250 3.74 22.79 -17.51
CA ASN A 250 4.76 23.19 -18.47
C ASN A 250 5.19 24.63 -18.17
N SER A 251 6.27 24.79 -17.40
CA SER A 251 6.89 26.10 -17.07
C SER A 251 5.99 27.11 -16.33
N SER A 252 6.60 28.22 -15.89
CA SER A 252 6.09 29.15 -14.86
C SER A 252 4.71 29.78 -15.11
N SER A 253 4.22 29.80 -16.36
CA SER A 253 2.90 30.35 -16.68
C SER A 253 1.75 29.52 -16.12
N ASP A 254 1.88 28.19 -16.09
CA ASP A 254 0.86 27.29 -15.52
C ASP A 254 0.88 27.32 -13.98
N MET A 255 2.03 27.66 -13.38
CA MET A 255 2.18 27.83 -11.93
C MET A 255 1.44 29.08 -11.42
N ASN A 256 1.43 30.16 -12.20
CA ASN A 256 0.74 31.41 -11.81
C ASN A 256 -0.79 31.30 -11.92
N ALA A 257 -1.30 30.43 -12.78
CA ALA A 257 -2.74 30.15 -12.87
C ALA A 257 -3.32 29.43 -11.63
N VAL A 258 -2.47 28.89 -10.75
CA VAL A 258 -2.88 28.27 -9.48
C VAL A 258 -3.08 29.32 -8.38
N GLY A 259 -2.45 30.49 -8.50
CA GLY A 259 -2.54 31.57 -7.51
C GLY A 259 -3.59 32.66 -7.81
N GLN A 260 -4.28 32.58 -8.95
CA GLN A 260 -5.25 33.58 -9.39
C GLN A 260 -6.49 32.93 -10.04
N ILE A 261 -7.19 32.02 -9.34
CA ILE A 261 -8.59 31.68 -9.66
C ILE A 261 -9.33 31.27 -8.40
#